data_AF-A0A9E4Q5D9-F1
#
_entry.id   AF-A0A9E4Q5D9-F1
#
_cell.length_a   1.000
_cell.length_b   1.000
_cell.length_c   1.000
_cell.angle_alpha   90.00
_cell.angle_beta   90.00
_cell.angle_gamma   90.00
#
_symmetry.space_group_name_H-M   'P 1'
#
loop_
_entity.id
_entity.type
_entity.pdbx_description
1 polymer ?
#
loop_
_entity_poly.entity_id
_entity_poly.type
_entity_poly.pdbx_seq_one_letter_code
_entity_poly.pdbx_strand_id
1 'polypeptide(L)'
;MQIVLANWEWFIEPDSMGVWRPPGGGVAQGMDLRSTPQFSTQGGPPGLGVFLFELSRSIPGAVDLGNDLHGPLPLATRREVERVLGGRRIIGNTPQDIVWEMYTNLADITGANGPKPIRATARSPLTLHMGGQVKFEKFDIDGHPHGPKVLAAAQRDYAGLRAEASLFPANDYRSETHLRYLDALRLKHDIPYTRFIPNHLPDEGTRPRASTTGTETFPTNQAALSTNQDLSWTEVQGNIDVIGNVASGQTSGNMTARCEVALSDDDHDAQCDVDTGVNAAAGPMVRFAASANTGYYFTFGSGTRSDFRINKVSAGSHSILNNLANSDGPDALARYTVNSSDAHEGFWDGTSKITHTDGTITGNVRTGFYIRAQGVNRGKVDNFVASDIAGGPT
;
A
#
# COMPACT_ATOMS: atom_id res chain seq x y z
N MET A 1 16.59 -18.47 -7.58
CA MET A 1 15.90 -17.66 -6.56
C MET A 1 15.62 -18.55 -5.38
N GLN A 2 16.05 -18.21 -4.17
CA GLN A 2 15.73 -18.94 -2.95
C GLN A 2 14.46 -18.35 -2.34
N ILE A 3 13.57 -19.19 -1.84
CA ILE A 3 12.31 -18.80 -1.22
C ILE A 3 12.39 -19.17 0.26
N VAL A 4 12.14 -18.23 1.17
CA VAL A 4 12.17 -18.49 2.61
C VAL A 4 10.97 -17.88 3.33
N LEU A 5 10.48 -18.57 4.35
CA LEU A 5 9.59 -17.99 5.36
C LEU A 5 10.46 -17.55 6.53
N ALA A 6 10.47 -16.25 6.82
CA ALA A 6 11.33 -15.69 7.85
C ALA A 6 10.67 -14.49 8.56
N ASN A 7 11.29 -14.04 9.65
CA ASN A 7 10.89 -12.82 10.32
C ASN A 7 11.35 -11.58 9.53
N TRP A 8 10.51 -10.55 9.50
CA TRP A 8 10.94 -9.21 9.16
C TRP A 8 12.01 -8.72 10.14
N GLU A 9 12.95 -7.91 9.66
CA GLU A 9 13.96 -7.31 10.52
C GLU A 9 13.73 -5.81 10.68
N TRP A 10 13.91 -5.33 11.91
CA TRP A 10 13.99 -3.91 12.17
C TRP A 10 15.41 -3.44 11.90
N PHE A 11 15.55 -2.48 10.99
CA PHE A 11 16.83 -1.96 10.56
C PHE A 11 16.86 -0.45 10.77
N ILE A 12 17.97 0.04 11.32
CA ILE A 12 18.26 1.47 11.37
C ILE A 12 19.10 1.79 10.14
N GLU A 13 18.52 2.51 9.18
CA GLU A 13 19.25 2.99 8.02
C GLU A 13 20.37 3.97 8.42
N PRO A 14 21.41 4.17 7.59
CA PRO A 14 22.57 5.00 7.94
C PRO A 14 22.26 6.44 8.38
N ASP A 15 21.09 6.93 8.03
CA ASP A 15 20.54 8.23 8.41
C ASP A 15 19.69 8.19 9.70
N SER A 16 19.81 7.14 10.49
CA SER A 16 19.07 6.91 11.74
C SER A 16 17.56 6.67 11.57
N MET A 17 17.10 6.36 10.35
CA MET A 17 15.69 6.00 10.13
C MET A 17 15.46 4.53 10.45
N GLY A 18 14.61 4.25 11.43
CA GLY A 18 14.15 2.90 11.72
C GLY A 18 13.09 2.44 10.72
N VAL A 19 13.29 1.26 10.13
CA VAL A 19 12.40 0.69 9.12
C VAL A 19 12.33 -0.82 9.24
N TRP A 20 11.15 -1.39 8.99
CA TRP A 20 11.02 -2.82 8.76
C TRP A 20 11.49 -3.16 7.35
N ARG A 21 12.36 -4.15 7.21
CA ARG A 21 12.79 -4.63 5.90
C ARG A 21 12.86 -6.16 5.84
N PRO A 22 12.92 -6.73 4.64
CA PRO A 22 13.23 -8.14 4.43
C PRO A 22 14.56 -8.52 5.10
N PRO A 23 14.66 -9.71 5.71
CA PRO A 23 15.83 -10.11 6.49
C PRO A 23 17.09 -10.19 5.61
N GLY A 24 18.19 -9.62 6.09
CA GLY A 24 19.47 -9.56 5.38
C GLY A 24 19.51 -8.63 4.16
N GLY A 25 18.41 -7.96 3.81
CA GLY A 25 18.29 -7.08 2.63
C GLY A 25 18.47 -7.81 1.28
N GLY A 26 18.39 -7.06 0.17
CA GLY A 26 18.61 -7.57 -1.19
C GLY A 26 17.65 -8.69 -1.59
N VAL A 27 16.37 -8.53 -1.22
CA VAL A 27 15.28 -9.40 -1.66
C VAL A 27 14.85 -8.97 -3.06
N ALA A 28 14.50 -9.90 -3.92
CA ALA A 28 13.81 -9.61 -5.18
C ALA A 28 12.33 -9.25 -4.94
N GLN A 29 11.70 -9.96 -4.00
CA GLN A 29 10.33 -9.67 -3.58
C GLN A 29 10.03 -10.23 -2.18
N GLY A 30 9.29 -9.48 -1.36
CA GLY A 30 8.70 -9.96 -0.12
C GLY A 30 7.18 -10.06 -0.21
N MET A 31 6.55 -10.88 0.64
CA MET A 31 5.12 -10.87 0.90
C MET A 31 4.91 -10.76 2.41
N ASP A 32 4.22 -9.72 2.84
CA ASP A 32 4.08 -9.40 4.26
C ASP A 32 2.92 -10.18 4.92
N LEU A 33 3.24 -11.16 5.75
CA LEU A 33 2.26 -11.96 6.49
C LEU A 33 1.97 -11.40 7.88
N ARG A 34 2.51 -10.23 8.22
CA ARG A 34 2.30 -9.59 9.52
C ARG A 34 0.87 -9.12 9.70
N SER A 35 0.43 -9.17 10.94
CA SER A 35 -0.74 -8.42 11.40
C SER A 35 -0.46 -6.92 11.46
N THR A 36 -1.51 -6.10 11.42
CA THR A 36 -1.43 -4.64 11.58
C THR A 36 -0.68 -4.22 12.83
N PRO A 37 -0.92 -4.79 14.04
CA PRO A 37 -0.14 -4.44 15.22
C PRO A 37 1.37 -4.68 15.07
N GLN A 38 1.77 -5.76 14.37
CA GLN A 38 3.18 -6.10 14.18
C GLN A 38 3.90 -5.10 13.29
N PHE A 39 3.34 -4.74 12.13
CA PHE A 39 4.00 -3.79 11.23
C PHE A 39 3.83 -2.31 11.64
N SER A 40 2.87 -2.00 12.51
CA SER A 40 2.65 -0.65 13.03
C SER A 40 3.56 -0.27 14.22
N THR A 41 4.29 -1.24 14.79
CA THR A 41 5.14 -0.99 15.95
C THR A 41 6.60 -0.87 15.52
N GLN A 42 7.22 0.29 15.72
CA GLN A 42 8.64 0.50 15.43
C GLN A 42 9.51 -0.38 16.33
N GLY A 43 10.37 -1.22 15.76
CA GLY A 43 11.27 -2.11 16.50
C GLY A 43 10.58 -3.15 17.40
N GLY A 44 9.27 -3.37 17.23
CA GLY A 44 8.48 -4.31 18.02
C GLY A 44 8.81 -5.79 17.74
N PRO A 45 7.97 -6.72 18.23
CA PRO A 45 8.10 -8.13 17.87
C PRO A 45 8.02 -8.28 16.35
N PRO A 46 9.01 -8.93 15.71
CA PRO A 46 8.92 -9.16 14.28
C PRO A 46 7.74 -10.09 14.02
N GLY A 47 7.15 -9.96 12.83
CA GLY A 47 6.29 -11.02 12.31
C GLY A 47 6.84 -11.54 11.00
N LEU A 48 6.08 -12.43 10.38
CA LEU A 48 6.56 -13.26 9.28
C LEU A 48 6.36 -12.60 7.92
N GLY A 49 7.23 -12.97 6.98
CA GLY A 49 7.08 -12.73 5.55
C GLY A 49 7.61 -13.91 4.75
N VAL A 50 7.13 -14.05 3.52
CA VAL A 50 7.79 -14.91 2.52
C VAL A 50 8.69 -14.03 1.66
N PHE A 51 9.95 -14.41 1.53
CA PHE A 51 10.97 -13.62 0.87
C PHE A 51 11.66 -14.41 -0.23
N LEU A 52 11.84 -13.77 -1.37
CA LEU A 52 12.45 -14.34 -2.57
C LEU A 52 13.79 -13.66 -2.81
N PHE A 53 14.88 -14.39 -2.65
CA PHE A 53 16.23 -13.88 -2.84
C PHE A 53 16.80 -14.35 -4.18
N GLU A 54 17.44 -13.47 -4.94
CA GLU A 54 18.10 -13.86 -6.21
C GLU A 54 19.23 -14.87 -5.96
N LEU A 55 20.00 -14.63 -4.90
CA LEU A 55 21.10 -15.46 -4.44
C LEU A 55 20.75 -16.11 -3.12
N SER A 56 21.18 -17.35 -2.91
CA SER A 56 20.96 -18.06 -1.65
C SER A 56 21.61 -17.32 -0.47
N ARG A 57 20.87 -17.20 0.63
CA ARG A 57 21.29 -16.57 1.87
C ARG A 57 20.99 -17.47 3.06
N SER A 58 21.86 -17.40 4.07
CA SER A 58 21.60 -18.01 5.36
C SER A 58 20.89 -17.00 6.24
N ILE A 59 19.59 -17.20 6.47
CA ILE A 59 18.78 -16.35 7.34
C ILE A 59 18.52 -17.11 8.65
N PRO A 60 19.05 -16.65 9.80
CA PRO A 60 18.85 -17.34 11.07
C PRO A 60 17.37 -17.53 11.41
N GLY A 61 16.99 -18.78 11.69
CA GLY A 61 15.61 -19.14 12.07
C GLY A 61 14.61 -19.14 10.92
N ALA A 62 15.03 -18.94 9.66
CA ALA A 62 14.16 -19.05 8.51
C ALA A 62 13.84 -20.51 8.17
N VAL A 63 12.66 -20.74 7.60
CA VAL A 63 12.28 -22.00 6.97
C VAL A 63 12.56 -21.89 5.47
N ASP A 64 13.45 -22.73 4.97
CA ASP A 64 13.74 -22.83 3.53
C ASP A 64 12.56 -23.49 2.81
N LEU A 65 11.95 -22.76 1.88
CA LEU A 65 10.84 -23.21 1.05
C LEU A 65 11.32 -23.71 -0.32
N GLY A 66 12.65 -23.78 -0.54
CA GLY A 66 13.26 -24.23 -1.78
C GLY A 66 13.49 -23.10 -2.78
N ASN A 67 13.58 -23.47 -4.05
CA ASN A 67 13.90 -22.57 -5.16
C ASN A 67 12.86 -22.57 -6.30
N ASP A 68 11.76 -23.29 -6.10
CA ASP A 68 10.66 -23.42 -7.04
C ASP A 68 9.34 -23.13 -6.32
N LEU A 69 8.64 -22.08 -6.76
CA LEU A 69 7.35 -21.66 -6.21
C LEU A 69 6.24 -22.68 -6.42
N HIS A 70 6.38 -23.55 -7.43
CA HIS A 70 5.42 -24.62 -7.76
C HIS A 70 5.91 -26.00 -7.33
N GLY A 71 7.14 -26.08 -6.81
CA GLY A 71 7.73 -27.32 -6.35
C GLY A 71 7.02 -27.83 -5.08
N PRO A 72 6.75 -29.15 -4.99
CA PRO A 72 6.13 -29.70 -3.80
C PRO A 72 7.08 -29.61 -2.59
N LEU A 73 6.56 -29.12 -1.48
CA LEU A 73 7.28 -29.02 -0.21
C LEU A 73 7.29 -30.38 0.49
N PRO A 74 8.45 -30.80 1.03
CA PRO A 74 8.53 -31.97 1.90
C PRO A 74 7.59 -31.85 3.10
N LEU A 75 7.02 -32.96 3.54
CA LEU A 75 6.09 -32.99 4.68
C LEU A 75 6.70 -32.37 5.96
N ALA A 76 7.99 -32.58 6.18
CA ALA A 76 8.71 -31.99 7.31
C ALA A 76 8.74 -30.45 7.23
N THR A 77 9.03 -29.88 6.07
CA THR A 77 9.00 -28.43 5.81
C THR A 77 7.58 -27.88 6.02
N ARG A 78 6.55 -28.57 5.52
CA ARG A 78 5.16 -28.14 5.73
C ARG A 78 4.78 -28.07 7.20
N ARG A 79 5.11 -29.09 7.99
CA ARG A 79 4.84 -29.09 9.44
C ARG A 79 5.56 -27.95 10.14
N GLU A 80 6.78 -27.64 9.70
CA GLU A 80 7.54 -26.52 10.25
C GLU A 80 6.91 -25.17 9.89
N VAL A 81 6.42 -25.00 8.65
CA VAL A 81 5.63 -23.82 8.24
C VAL A 81 4.39 -23.68 9.10
N GLU A 82 3.59 -24.74 9.29
CA GLU A 82 2.39 -24.71 10.13
C GLU A 82 2.74 -24.33 11.58
N ARG A 83 3.83 -24.90 12.12
CA ARG A 83 4.32 -24.57 13.47
C ARG A 83 4.67 -23.08 13.60
N VAL A 84 5.42 -22.54 12.64
CA VAL A 84 5.85 -21.13 12.62
C VAL A 84 4.66 -20.18 12.40
N LEU A 85 3.65 -20.59 11.63
CA LEU A 85 2.38 -19.87 11.44
C LEU A 85 1.38 -20.05 12.59
N GLY A 86 1.82 -20.51 13.77
CA GLY A 86 1.00 -20.63 14.96
C GLY A 86 0.02 -21.81 14.94
N GLY A 87 0.37 -22.90 14.26
CA GLY A 87 -0.44 -24.12 14.16
C GLY A 87 -1.55 -24.05 13.11
N ARG A 88 -1.58 -23.01 12.26
CA ARG A 88 -2.54 -22.93 11.15
C ARG A 88 -2.26 -24.03 10.15
N ARG A 89 -3.28 -24.84 9.86
CA ARG A 89 -3.19 -25.92 8.88
C ARG A 89 -3.14 -25.36 7.46
N ILE A 90 -2.15 -25.79 6.68
CA ILE A 90 -1.99 -25.43 5.26
C ILE A 90 -2.39 -26.62 4.39
N ILE A 91 -3.33 -26.41 3.46
CA ILE A 91 -3.84 -27.48 2.59
C ILE A 91 -2.85 -27.75 1.46
N GLY A 92 -2.42 -26.69 0.79
CA GLY A 92 -1.53 -26.68 -0.35
C GLY A 92 -0.16 -27.24 -0.04
N ASN A 93 0.53 -27.61 -1.11
CA ASN A 93 1.81 -28.32 -1.03
C ASN A 93 2.97 -27.56 -1.68
N THR A 94 2.76 -26.33 -2.16
CA THR A 94 3.82 -25.51 -2.76
C THR A 94 4.07 -24.24 -1.95
N PRO A 95 5.24 -23.58 -2.10
CA PRO A 95 5.47 -22.26 -1.51
C PRO A 95 4.41 -21.23 -1.93
N GLN A 96 4.01 -21.25 -3.21
CA GLN A 96 2.98 -20.37 -3.73
C GLN A 96 1.62 -20.61 -3.03
N ASP A 97 1.26 -21.86 -2.74
CA ASP A 97 0.00 -22.17 -2.06
C ASP A 97 -0.02 -21.68 -0.61
N ILE A 98 1.12 -21.76 0.11
CA ILE A 98 1.21 -21.21 1.47
C ILE A 98 0.83 -19.73 1.45
N VAL A 99 1.44 -18.96 0.54
CA VAL A 99 1.16 -17.52 0.47
C VAL A 99 -0.26 -17.26 0.01
N TRP A 100 -0.72 -17.98 -1.01
CA TRP A 100 -2.09 -17.89 -1.49
C TRP A 100 -3.10 -18.10 -0.35
N GLU A 101 -2.95 -19.17 0.42
CA GLU A 101 -3.84 -19.47 1.55
C GLU A 101 -3.77 -18.40 2.63
N MET A 102 -2.60 -17.83 2.91
CA MET A 102 -2.45 -16.73 3.87
C MET A 102 -3.24 -15.48 3.48
N TYR A 103 -3.34 -15.15 2.20
CA TYR A 103 -4.16 -14.04 1.69
C TYR A 103 -5.59 -14.43 1.29
N THR A 104 -5.99 -15.70 1.46
CA THR A 104 -7.34 -16.17 1.15
C THR A 104 -7.95 -16.92 2.35
N ASN A 105 -7.81 -18.24 2.41
CA ASN A 105 -8.42 -19.12 3.40
C ASN A 105 -8.02 -18.81 4.86
N LEU A 106 -6.80 -18.32 5.07
CA LEU A 106 -6.25 -17.98 6.38
C LEU A 106 -6.12 -16.48 6.63
N ALA A 107 -6.56 -15.66 5.68
CA ALA A 107 -6.58 -14.21 5.83
C ALA A 107 -7.52 -13.77 6.95
N ASP A 108 -7.11 -12.71 7.65
CA ASP A 108 -7.90 -12.05 8.68
C ASP A 108 -8.50 -10.76 8.10
N ILE A 109 -9.83 -10.73 7.98
CA ILE A 109 -10.60 -9.57 7.48
C ILE A 109 -10.20 -8.26 8.19
N THR A 110 -9.80 -8.37 9.46
CA THR A 110 -9.49 -7.22 10.30
C THR A 110 -8.04 -6.75 10.18
N GLY A 111 -7.14 -7.61 9.70
CA GLY A 111 -5.69 -7.42 9.80
C GLY A 111 -5.11 -7.62 11.20
N ALA A 112 -5.91 -7.89 12.23
CA ALA A 112 -5.46 -7.89 13.63
C ALA A 112 -4.53 -9.07 13.97
N ASN A 113 -4.70 -10.21 13.30
CA ASN A 113 -3.99 -11.46 13.56
C ASN A 113 -3.27 -12.02 12.34
N GLY A 114 -3.22 -11.29 11.23
CA GLY A 114 -2.58 -11.72 10.00
C GLY A 114 -2.87 -10.76 8.85
N PRO A 115 -2.48 -11.12 7.62
CA PRO A 115 -2.76 -10.28 6.46
C PRO A 115 -4.27 -10.24 6.18
N LYS A 116 -4.71 -9.10 5.65
CA LYS A 116 -6.06 -8.95 5.08
C LYS A 116 -6.22 -9.83 3.83
N PRO A 117 -7.46 -10.22 3.48
CA PRO A 117 -7.69 -10.98 2.26
C PRO A 117 -7.28 -10.17 1.03
N ILE A 118 -6.69 -10.84 0.05
CA ILE A 118 -6.44 -10.24 -1.26
C ILE A 118 -7.77 -9.86 -1.91
N ARG A 119 -7.79 -8.68 -2.52
CA ARG A 119 -9.00 -8.14 -3.15
C ARG A 119 -9.06 -8.52 -4.65
N ALA A 120 -10.25 -8.42 -5.22
CA ALA A 120 -10.53 -8.72 -6.62
C ALA A 120 -11.69 -7.84 -7.11
N THR A 121 -12.03 -7.92 -8.40
CA THR A 121 -13.20 -7.25 -9.00
C THR A 121 -14.02 -8.22 -9.83
N ALA A 122 -15.17 -7.79 -10.37
CA ALA A 122 -15.90 -8.58 -11.37
C ALA A 122 -15.11 -8.77 -12.68
N ARG A 123 -14.16 -7.86 -12.95
CA ARG A 123 -13.37 -7.82 -14.19
C ARG A 123 -11.93 -8.28 -14.00
N SER A 124 -11.48 -8.44 -12.77
CA SER A 124 -10.10 -8.79 -12.42
C SER A 124 -10.08 -10.00 -11.48
N PRO A 125 -9.36 -11.07 -11.84
CA PRO A 125 -9.22 -12.24 -10.98
C PRO A 125 -8.51 -11.89 -9.68
N LEU A 126 -8.64 -12.76 -8.68
CA LEU A 126 -7.71 -12.74 -7.54
C LEU A 126 -6.31 -12.99 -8.10
N THR A 127 -5.38 -12.07 -7.88
CA THR A 127 -4.08 -12.07 -8.55
C THR A 127 -2.96 -11.84 -7.55
N LEU A 128 -2.11 -12.85 -7.35
CA LEU A 128 -0.93 -12.76 -6.48
C LEU A 128 0.33 -12.70 -7.33
N HIS A 129 1.08 -11.60 -7.25
CA HIS A 129 2.38 -11.46 -7.90
C HIS A 129 3.50 -11.93 -6.96
N MET A 130 4.36 -12.84 -7.42
CA MET A 130 5.49 -13.35 -6.65
C MET A 130 6.64 -13.82 -7.56
N GLY A 131 7.80 -13.18 -7.49
CA GLY A 131 9.01 -13.55 -8.24
C GLY A 131 8.83 -13.48 -9.76
N GLY A 132 8.02 -12.54 -10.25
CA GLY A 132 7.62 -12.48 -11.67
C GLY A 132 6.59 -13.54 -12.09
N GLN A 133 6.22 -14.46 -11.19
CA GLN A 133 5.11 -15.38 -11.39
C GLN A 133 3.82 -14.78 -10.88
N VAL A 134 2.71 -15.22 -11.47
CA VAL A 134 1.37 -14.75 -11.11
C VAL A 134 0.49 -15.96 -10.84
N LYS A 135 -0.05 -16.07 -9.62
CA LYS A 135 -1.19 -16.97 -9.35
C LYS A 135 -2.47 -16.20 -9.57
N PHE A 136 -3.37 -16.79 -10.36
CA PHE A 136 -4.65 -16.18 -10.71
C PHE A 136 -5.79 -17.16 -10.48
N GLU A 137 -6.90 -16.66 -9.92
CA GLU A 137 -8.17 -17.40 -9.85
C GLU A 137 -9.31 -16.50 -10.32
N LYS A 138 -10.12 -16.99 -11.26
CA LYS A 138 -11.30 -16.24 -11.71
C LYS A 138 -12.22 -16.00 -10.52
N PHE A 139 -12.55 -14.75 -10.29
CA PHE A 139 -13.32 -14.35 -9.12
C PHE A 139 -14.73 -13.92 -9.51
N ASP A 140 -15.68 -14.43 -8.74
CA ASP A 140 -17.06 -13.95 -8.68
C ASP A 140 -17.41 -13.88 -7.19
N ILE A 141 -17.82 -12.71 -6.70
CA ILE A 141 -17.99 -12.49 -5.27
C ILE A 141 -19.11 -13.36 -4.66
N ASP A 142 -20.10 -13.75 -5.48
CA ASP A 142 -21.21 -14.61 -5.04
C ASP A 142 -20.91 -16.10 -5.20
N GLY A 143 -20.17 -16.50 -6.24
CA GLY A 143 -19.86 -17.91 -6.53
C GLY A 143 -18.52 -18.42 -6.00
N HIS A 144 -17.56 -17.56 -5.67
CA HIS A 144 -16.19 -17.98 -5.35
C HIS A 144 -16.05 -18.42 -3.89
N PRO A 145 -15.26 -19.48 -3.58
CA PRO A 145 -15.00 -19.91 -2.19
C PRO A 145 -14.43 -18.81 -1.28
N HIS A 146 -13.70 -17.85 -1.85
CA HIS A 146 -13.13 -16.71 -1.12
C HIS A 146 -14.04 -15.47 -1.10
N GLY A 147 -15.15 -15.49 -1.86
CA GLY A 147 -16.12 -14.40 -1.99
C GLY A 147 -16.61 -13.83 -0.65
N PRO A 148 -17.03 -14.68 0.32
CA PRO A 148 -17.50 -14.20 1.62
C PRO A 148 -16.46 -13.37 2.40
N LYS A 149 -15.16 -13.71 2.29
CA LYS A 149 -14.10 -12.94 2.98
C LYS A 149 -13.82 -11.60 2.31
N VAL A 150 -13.78 -11.58 0.97
CA VAL A 150 -13.62 -10.34 0.20
C VAL A 150 -14.79 -9.40 0.47
N LEU A 151 -16.02 -9.91 0.46
CA LEU A 151 -17.22 -9.13 0.79
C LEU A 151 -17.17 -8.57 2.21
N ALA A 152 -16.81 -9.40 3.20
CA ALA A 152 -16.72 -8.96 4.59
C ALA A 152 -15.63 -7.88 4.81
N ALA A 153 -14.52 -7.96 4.07
CA ALA A 153 -13.50 -6.90 4.08
C ALA A 153 -14.02 -5.59 3.48
N ALA A 154 -14.70 -5.65 2.32
CA ALA A 154 -15.30 -4.47 1.70
C ALA A 154 -16.39 -3.83 2.59
N GLN A 155 -17.23 -4.65 3.23
CA GLN A 155 -18.24 -4.21 4.21
C GLN A 155 -17.61 -3.49 5.41
N ARG A 156 -16.48 -4.01 5.92
CA ARG A 156 -15.73 -3.38 7.01
C ARG A 156 -15.17 -2.03 6.59
N ASP A 157 -14.54 -1.96 5.43
CA ASP A 157 -13.93 -0.74 4.91
C ASP A 157 -15.00 0.34 4.67
N TYR A 158 -16.15 -0.03 4.08
CA TYR A 158 -17.32 0.85 3.96
C TYR A 158 -17.82 1.35 5.33
N ALA A 159 -17.96 0.47 6.32
CA ALA A 159 -18.41 0.86 7.66
C ALA A 159 -17.46 1.88 8.32
N GLY A 160 -16.15 1.73 8.09
CA GLY A 160 -15.13 2.69 8.54
C GLY A 160 -15.32 4.07 7.92
N LEU A 161 -15.47 4.13 6.59
CA LEU A 161 -15.71 5.39 5.87
C LEU A 161 -17.04 6.05 6.25
N ARG A 162 -18.09 5.25 6.50
CA ARG A 162 -19.37 5.76 6.99
C ARG A 162 -19.24 6.40 8.36
N ALA A 163 -18.51 5.75 9.27
CA ALA A 163 -18.24 6.29 10.60
C ALA A 163 -17.45 7.60 10.51
N GLU A 164 -16.43 7.67 9.65
CA GLU A 164 -15.67 8.90 9.40
C GLU A 164 -16.56 10.01 8.83
N ALA A 165 -17.37 9.71 7.80
CA ALA A 165 -18.24 10.68 7.15
C ALA A 165 -19.28 11.28 8.11
N SER A 166 -19.73 10.51 9.11
CA SER A 166 -20.67 10.98 10.14
C SER A 166 -20.11 12.07 11.08
N LEU A 167 -18.80 12.29 11.07
CA LEU A 167 -18.15 13.35 11.84
C LEU A 167 -18.29 14.73 11.18
N PHE A 168 -18.74 14.79 9.93
CA PHE A 168 -18.88 16.03 9.18
C PHE A 168 -20.34 16.47 9.06
N PRO A 169 -20.61 17.80 9.02
CA PRO A 169 -21.93 18.33 8.73
C PRO A 169 -22.48 17.83 7.38
N ALA A 170 -23.80 17.72 7.25
CA ALA A 170 -24.46 17.21 6.04
C ALA A 170 -24.22 18.05 4.77
N ASN A 171 -23.78 19.31 4.90
CA ASN A 171 -23.41 20.18 3.79
C ASN A 171 -21.91 20.15 3.45
N ASP A 172 -21.12 19.34 4.16
CA ASP A 172 -19.71 19.12 3.90
C ASP A 172 -19.56 18.00 2.86
N TYR A 173 -18.77 18.21 1.82
CA TYR A 173 -18.54 17.22 0.76
C TYR A 173 -17.94 15.90 1.30
N ARG A 174 -17.30 15.92 2.47
CA ARG A 174 -16.74 14.74 3.15
C ARG A 174 -17.81 13.84 3.74
N SER A 175 -19.00 14.37 4.04
CA SER A 175 -20.13 13.60 4.58
C SER A 175 -20.67 12.56 3.59
N GLU A 176 -20.36 12.70 2.29
CA GLU A 176 -20.82 11.79 1.23
C GLU A 176 -19.73 10.81 0.74
N THR A 177 -18.53 10.83 1.34
CA THR A 177 -17.40 9.98 0.92
C THR A 177 -17.75 8.49 0.89
N HIS A 178 -18.46 8.01 1.92
CA HIS A 178 -18.89 6.62 2.02
C HIS A 178 -19.90 6.20 0.93
N LEU A 179 -20.69 7.15 0.40
CA LEU A 179 -21.64 6.91 -0.68
C LEU A 179 -20.92 6.76 -2.03
N ARG A 180 -19.88 7.59 -2.26
CA ARG A 180 -19.01 7.43 -3.44
C ARG A 180 -18.29 6.09 -3.42
N TYR A 181 -17.79 5.68 -2.26
CA TYR A 181 -17.16 4.38 -2.05
C TYR A 181 -18.11 3.21 -2.35
N LEU A 182 -19.34 3.31 -1.87
CA LEU A 182 -20.37 2.30 -2.07
C LEU A 182 -20.76 2.11 -3.55
N ASP A 183 -20.89 3.20 -4.31
CA ASP A 183 -21.14 3.11 -5.76
C ASP A 183 -19.90 2.58 -6.52
N ALA A 184 -18.69 2.94 -6.08
CA ALA A 184 -17.47 2.39 -6.65
C ALA A 184 -17.36 0.87 -6.42
N LEU A 185 -17.68 0.36 -5.23
CA LEU A 185 -17.75 -1.08 -4.95
C LEU A 185 -18.80 -1.78 -5.84
N ARG A 186 -19.98 -1.18 -6.01
CA ARG A 186 -21.03 -1.69 -6.91
C ARG A 186 -20.51 -1.85 -8.34
N LEU A 187 -19.84 -0.83 -8.87
CA LEU A 187 -19.27 -0.85 -10.22
C LEU A 187 -18.12 -1.86 -10.34
N LYS A 188 -17.26 -1.91 -9.31
CA LYS A 188 -16.08 -2.77 -9.24
C LYS A 188 -16.48 -4.25 -9.26
N HIS A 189 -17.47 -4.63 -8.47
CA HIS A 189 -17.88 -6.03 -8.31
C HIS A 189 -19.11 -6.44 -9.10
N ASP A 190 -19.73 -5.50 -9.85
CA ASP A 190 -20.92 -5.75 -10.68
C ASP A 190 -22.07 -6.46 -9.93
N ILE A 191 -22.28 -6.09 -8.66
CA ILE A 191 -23.36 -6.59 -7.80
C ILE A 191 -24.08 -5.43 -7.11
N PRO A 192 -25.32 -5.62 -6.62
CA PRO A 192 -26.06 -4.56 -5.93
C PRO A 192 -25.29 -3.97 -4.75
N TYR A 193 -25.29 -2.63 -4.64
CA TYR A 193 -24.55 -1.91 -3.60
C TYR A 193 -24.95 -2.34 -2.17
N THR A 194 -26.22 -2.73 -1.98
CA THR A 194 -26.77 -3.18 -0.69
C THR A 194 -26.03 -4.38 -0.11
N ARG A 195 -25.33 -5.17 -0.93
CA ARG A 195 -24.48 -6.26 -0.46
C ARG A 195 -23.27 -5.77 0.33
N PHE A 196 -22.78 -4.56 0.06
CA PHE A 196 -21.64 -3.95 0.76
C PHE A 196 -22.04 -3.20 2.02
N ILE A 197 -23.33 -3.07 2.30
CA ILE A 197 -23.84 -2.50 3.55
C ILE A 197 -23.97 -3.65 4.57
N PRO A 198 -23.22 -3.63 5.69
CA PRO A 198 -23.47 -4.55 6.80
C PRO A 198 -24.94 -4.54 7.24
N ASN A 199 -25.51 -5.71 7.53
CA ASN A 199 -26.94 -5.87 7.88
C ASN A 199 -27.45 -5.02 9.05
N HIS A 200 -26.56 -4.46 9.88
CA HIS A 200 -26.90 -3.62 11.03
C HIS A 200 -26.91 -2.12 10.71
N LEU A 201 -26.50 -1.73 9.49
CA LEU A 201 -26.50 -0.35 9.01
C LEU A 201 -27.72 -0.12 8.10
N PRO A 202 -28.24 1.13 8.03
CA PRO A 202 -29.37 1.44 7.18
C PRO A 202 -28.99 1.37 5.69
N ASP A 203 -29.98 1.15 4.83
CA ASP A 203 -29.83 1.36 3.39
C ASP A 203 -29.58 2.84 3.10
N GLU A 204 -28.58 3.12 2.27
CA GLU A 204 -28.17 4.48 1.91
C GLU A 204 -28.91 5.03 0.68
N GLY A 205 -29.65 4.16 -0.03
CA GLY A 205 -30.24 4.49 -1.32
C GLY A 205 -29.20 4.56 -2.44
N THR A 206 -29.65 4.95 -3.64
CA THR A 206 -28.76 5.14 -4.80
C THR A 206 -28.32 6.59 -4.91
N ARG A 207 -27.01 6.82 -5.01
CA ARG A 207 -26.44 8.10 -5.44
C ARG A 207 -25.37 7.85 -6.51
N PRO A 208 -25.34 8.66 -7.58
CA PRO A 208 -24.38 8.48 -8.66
C PRO A 208 -22.94 8.80 -8.21
N ARG A 209 -21.98 8.03 -8.74
CA ARG A 209 -20.55 8.31 -8.67
C ARG A 209 -20.22 9.73 -9.13
N ALA A 210 -19.41 10.43 -8.36
CA ALA A 210 -18.54 11.46 -8.90
C ALA A 210 -17.16 10.83 -9.09
N SER A 211 -16.66 10.71 -10.33
CA SER A 211 -15.24 10.45 -10.54
C SER A 211 -14.48 11.62 -9.90
N THR A 212 -13.49 11.32 -9.07
CA THR A 212 -12.77 12.37 -8.35
C THR A 212 -11.36 12.47 -8.90
N THR A 213 -10.97 13.68 -9.29
CA THR A 213 -9.59 14.04 -9.62
C THR A 213 -9.22 15.26 -8.80
N GLY A 214 -8.08 15.20 -8.12
CA GLY A 214 -7.43 16.35 -7.48
C GLY A 214 -6.20 16.75 -8.27
N THR A 215 -5.99 18.05 -8.44
CA THR A 215 -4.79 18.63 -9.06
C THR A 215 -4.28 19.78 -8.20
N GLU A 216 -2.97 19.83 -8.00
CA GLU A 216 -2.28 20.83 -7.19
C GLU A 216 -1.06 21.36 -7.94
N THR A 217 -1.00 22.68 -8.09
CA THR A 217 0.11 23.41 -8.71
C THR A 217 0.96 24.18 -7.70
N PHE A 218 0.62 24.06 -6.42
CA PHE A 218 1.25 24.76 -5.29
C PHE A 218 1.40 26.27 -5.55
N PRO A 219 0.31 27.01 -5.83
CA PRO A 219 0.35 28.31 -6.49
C PRO A 219 0.96 29.47 -5.67
N THR A 220 1.39 29.22 -4.43
CA THR A 220 1.83 30.28 -3.50
C THR A 220 3.14 29.94 -2.80
N ASN A 221 3.85 30.96 -2.31
CA ASN A 221 4.98 30.75 -1.39
C ASN A 221 4.49 30.85 0.06
N GLN A 222 4.63 29.78 0.83
CA GLN A 222 4.15 29.71 2.21
C GLN A 222 5.12 28.90 3.08
N ALA A 223 5.25 29.32 4.34
CA ALA A 223 6.01 28.57 5.35
C ALA A 223 5.27 27.33 5.88
N ALA A 224 4.07 27.03 5.36
CA ALA A 224 3.31 25.83 5.69
C ALA A 224 2.41 25.47 4.50
N LEU A 225 2.36 24.18 4.17
CA LEU A 225 1.58 23.66 3.03
C LEU A 225 0.06 23.86 3.14
N SER A 226 -0.47 24.08 4.34
CA SER A 226 -1.92 24.05 4.61
C SER A 226 -2.73 25.26 4.13
N THR A 227 -2.08 26.31 3.61
CA THR A 227 -2.75 27.61 3.34
C THR A 227 -2.63 28.03 1.88
N ASN A 228 -3.72 28.50 1.27
CA ASN A 228 -3.78 29.06 -0.08
C ASN A 228 -3.18 28.15 -1.19
N GLN A 229 -3.43 26.85 -1.11
CA GLN A 229 -3.11 25.89 -2.17
C GLN A 229 -4.37 25.54 -2.96
N ASP A 230 -4.22 24.89 -4.12
CA ASP A 230 -5.37 24.48 -4.95
C ASP A 230 -6.24 23.43 -4.23
N LEU A 231 -5.60 22.54 -3.48
CA LEU A 231 -6.22 21.51 -2.64
C LEU A 231 -5.99 21.81 -1.15
N SER A 232 -6.79 21.19 -0.30
CA SER A 232 -6.57 21.23 1.16
C SER A 232 -5.58 20.14 1.58
N TRP A 233 -4.53 20.53 2.32
CA TRP A 233 -3.46 19.63 2.74
C TRP A 233 -3.28 19.62 4.27
N THR A 234 -2.98 18.45 4.80
CA THR A 234 -2.53 18.26 6.18
C THR A 234 -1.10 17.73 6.18
N GLU A 235 -0.19 18.43 6.87
CA GLU A 235 1.14 17.91 7.18
C GLU A 235 1.00 16.87 8.30
N VAL A 236 1.23 15.60 7.97
CA VAL A 236 1.04 14.47 8.89
C VAL A 236 2.33 14.16 9.64
N GLN A 237 3.48 14.42 9.02
CA GLN A 237 4.80 14.24 9.62
C GLN A 237 5.77 15.29 9.06
N GLY A 238 6.61 15.84 9.94
CA GLY A 238 7.65 16.82 9.57
C GLY A 238 7.10 18.17 9.10
N ASN A 239 7.98 19.03 8.59
CA ASN A 239 7.62 20.37 8.10
C ASN A 239 7.83 20.50 6.58
N ILE A 240 6.81 20.96 5.86
CA ILE A 240 6.80 21.13 4.41
C ILE A 240 6.37 22.56 4.07
N ASP A 241 7.30 23.31 3.49
CA ASP A 241 7.02 24.66 3.00
C ASP A 241 6.71 24.59 1.51
N VAL A 242 6.02 25.61 1.00
CA VAL A 242 5.89 25.85 -0.44
C VAL A 242 6.81 26.99 -0.83
N ILE A 243 7.81 26.71 -1.67
CA ILE A 243 8.85 27.66 -2.09
C ILE A 243 9.06 27.55 -3.59
N GLY A 244 8.85 28.64 -4.30
CA GLY A 244 8.93 28.69 -5.76
C GLY A 244 7.84 27.87 -6.45
N ASN A 245 6.65 27.82 -5.85
CA ASN A 245 5.52 26.97 -6.26
C ASN A 245 5.81 25.46 -6.20
N VAL A 246 6.62 25.03 -5.23
CA VAL A 246 7.00 23.63 -5.07
C VAL A 246 6.96 23.28 -3.59
N ALA A 247 6.33 22.15 -3.25
CA ALA A 247 6.36 21.63 -1.88
C ALA A 247 7.74 21.07 -1.57
N SER A 248 8.38 21.55 -0.50
CA SER A 248 9.77 21.20 -0.14
C SER A 248 9.92 20.91 1.35
N GLY A 249 10.52 19.77 1.66
CA GLY A 249 10.79 19.37 3.03
C GLY A 249 11.82 20.26 3.73
N GLN A 250 11.50 20.80 4.90
CA GLN A 250 12.38 21.74 5.61
C GLN A 250 13.21 21.14 6.74
N THR A 251 12.80 19.97 7.22
CA THR A 251 13.44 19.28 8.35
C THR A 251 14.10 17.99 7.88
N SER A 252 15.23 17.61 8.48
CA SER A 252 15.83 16.29 8.25
C SER A 252 14.88 15.19 8.71
N GLY A 253 14.80 14.11 7.93
CA GLY A 253 13.94 12.95 8.22
C GLY A 253 12.77 12.84 7.24
N ASN A 254 11.73 12.13 7.67
CA ASN A 254 10.55 11.84 6.86
C ASN A 254 9.49 12.91 7.03
N MET A 255 8.91 13.31 5.91
CA MET A 255 7.79 14.23 5.83
C MET A 255 6.70 13.61 4.98
N THR A 256 5.46 13.77 5.42
CA THR A 256 4.29 13.30 4.68
C THR A 256 3.21 14.36 4.72
N ALA A 257 2.60 14.61 3.57
CA ALA A 257 1.44 15.46 3.46
C ALA A 257 0.29 14.65 2.86
N ARG A 258 -0.89 14.80 3.45
CA ARG A 258 -2.12 14.18 2.98
C ARG A 258 -2.99 15.22 2.31
N CYS A 259 -3.48 14.90 1.11
CA CYS A 259 -4.54 15.66 0.47
C CYS A 259 -5.87 15.30 1.13
N GLU A 260 -6.62 16.30 1.58
CA GLU A 260 -7.91 16.08 2.25
C GLU A 260 -9.06 15.81 1.29
N VAL A 261 -8.83 15.95 -0.02
CA VAL A 261 -9.77 15.50 -1.04
C VAL A 261 -9.77 13.97 -1.07
N ALA A 262 -10.90 13.41 -0.63
CA ALA A 262 -11.18 11.98 -0.71
C ALA A 262 -11.63 11.59 -2.12
N LEU A 263 -10.90 10.66 -2.72
CA LEU A 263 -11.28 9.96 -3.94
C LEU A 263 -12.53 9.08 -3.72
N SER A 264 -13.02 8.45 -4.78
CA SER A 264 -14.24 7.65 -4.74
C SER A 264 -13.97 6.26 -4.16
N ASP A 265 -12.84 5.65 -4.48
CA ASP A 265 -12.43 4.35 -3.94
C ASP A 265 -10.99 4.35 -3.45
N ASP A 266 -10.45 3.17 -3.15
CA ASP A 266 -9.08 2.96 -2.70
C ASP A 266 -8.20 2.33 -3.82
N ASP A 267 -8.63 2.42 -5.08
CA ASP A 267 -7.85 2.07 -6.26
C ASP A 267 -7.35 3.36 -6.91
N HIS A 268 -6.17 3.81 -6.51
CA HIS A 268 -5.69 5.16 -6.82
C HIS A 268 -4.64 5.16 -7.92
N ASP A 269 -4.64 6.22 -8.71
CA ASP A 269 -3.53 6.68 -9.53
C ASP A 269 -3.09 8.05 -8.98
N ALA A 270 -1.84 8.15 -8.52
CA ALA A 270 -1.28 9.40 -8.01
C ALA A 270 0.08 9.67 -8.66
N GLN A 271 0.33 10.92 -9.05
CA GLN A 271 1.59 11.33 -9.66
C GLN A 271 2.00 12.72 -9.20
N CYS A 272 3.30 12.98 -9.28
CA CYS A 272 3.87 14.31 -9.11
C CYS A 272 5.25 14.40 -9.78
N ASP A 273 5.64 15.62 -10.13
CA ASP A 273 7.02 15.91 -10.47
C ASP A 273 7.85 15.89 -9.19
N VAL A 274 8.98 15.20 -9.24
CA VAL A 274 9.87 15.02 -8.11
C VAL A 274 11.24 15.60 -8.46
N ASP A 275 11.82 16.35 -7.53
CA ASP A 275 13.26 16.67 -7.47
C ASP A 275 13.78 16.19 -6.12
N THR A 276 14.66 15.19 -6.13
CA THR A 276 15.15 14.59 -4.88
C THR A 276 16.44 15.22 -4.37
N GLY A 277 17.09 16.14 -5.07
CA GLY A 277 18.42 16.63 -4.70
C GLY A 277 19.41 15.48 -4.43
N VAL A 278 20.37 15.64 -3.50
CA VAL A 278 21.35 14.61 -3.13
C VAL A 278 21.01 13.97 -1.77
N ASN A 279 20.94 12.64 -1.67
CA ASN A 279 20.59 11.92 -0.44
C ASN A 279 19.19 12.22 0.12
N ALA A 280 18.26 12.64 -0.75
CA ALA A 280 16.86 12.83 -0.39
C ALA A 280 15.99 11.86 -1.20
N ALA A 281 14.70 11.79 -0.87
CA ALA A 281 13.74 10.96 -1.57
C ALA A 281 12.39 11.65 -1.62
N ALA A 282 11.61 11.43 -2.66
CA ALA A 282 10.26 11.96 -2.74
C ALA A 282 9.41 11.13 -3.71
N GLY A 283 8.09 11.27 -3.58
CA GLY A 283 7.14 10.66 -4.50
C GLY A 283 5.72 10.57 -3.95
N PRO A 284 4.77 10.08 -4.76
CA PRO A 284 3.35 10.06 -4.42
C PRO A 284 3.01 9.00 -3.35
N MET A 285 1.94 9.28 -2.61
CA MET A 285 1.31 8.38 -1.64
C MET A 285 -0.14 8.09 -2.01
N VAL A 286 -0.57 6.87 -1.68
CA VAL A 286 -1.90 6.32 -1.98
C VAL A 286 -2.44 5.58 -0.76
N ARG A 287 -3.77 5.40 -0.71
CA ARG A 287 -4.49 4.83 0.43
C ARG A 287 -4.11 5.47 1.77
N PHE A 288 -3.98 6.80 1.78
CA PHE A 288 -3.63 7.56 2.96
C PHE A 288 -4.84 7.64 3.91
N ALA A 289 -4.68 7.19 5.15
CA ALA A 289 -5.69 7.28 6.20
C ALA A 289 -5.99 8.74 6.59
N ALA A 290 -7.26 9.00 6.92
CA ALA A 290 -7.75 10.32 7.34
C ALA A 290 -7.17 10.81 8.68
N SER A 291 -6.76 9.90 9.56
CA SER A 291 -6.45 10.22 10.96
C SER A 291 -5.08 9.73 11.45
N ALA A 292 -4.26 9.13 10.57
CA ALA A 292 -2.97 8.58 10.95
C ALA A 292 -1.97 8.65 9.80
N ASN A 293 -0.66 8.61 10.12
CA ASN A 293 0.40 8.36 9.14
C ASN A 293 0.35 6.90 8.69
N THR A 294 -0.61 6.58 7.82
CA THR A 294 -0.87 5.23 7.32
C THR A 294 -1.21 5.28 5.84
N GLY A 295 -0.47 4.54 5.01
CA GLY A 295 -0.67 4.50 3.57
C GLY A 295 0.51 3.81 2.87
N TYR A 296 0.49 3.81 1.55
CA TYR A 296 1.61 3.36 0.73
C TYR A 296 2.26 4.54 0.02
N TYR A 297 3.53 4.39 -0.32
CA TYR A 297 4.24 5.40 -1.09
C TYR A 297 5.32 4.78 -1.98
N PHE A 298 5.46 5.36 -3.17
CA PHE A 298 6.52 5.05 -4.11
C PHE A 298 7.50 6.23 -4.12
N THR A 299 8.79 5.93 -4.03
CA THR A 299 9.84 6.95 -4.00
C THR A 299 11.03 6.54 -4.82
N PHE A 300 11.70 7.53 -5.40
CA PHE A 300 13.11 7.44 -5.76
C PHE A 300 13.96 8.04 -4.64
N GLY A 301 15.06 7.39 -4.27
CA GLY A 301 16.07 7.93 -3.36
C GLY A 301 17.38 8.17 -4.10
N SER A 302 17.94 9.38 -4.00
CA SER A 302 19.20 9.73 -4.68
C SER A 302 20.44 9.49 -3.80
N GLY A 303 21.62 9.57 -4.41
CA GLY A 303 22.90 9.54 -3.71
C GLY A 303 23.25 8.15 -3.16
N THR A 304 23.44 8.04 -1.84
CA THR A 304 23.87 6.77 -1.19
C THR A 304 22.86 5.63 -1.30
N ARG A 305 21.58 5.92 -1.59
CA ARG A 305 20.52 4.91 -1.75
C ARG A 305 20.29 4.50 -3.20
N SER A 306 20.28 5.47 -4.13
CA SER A 306 20.11 5.29 -5.59
C SER A 306 19.18 4.13 -5.95
N ASP A 307 17.97 4.15 -5.38
CA ASP A 307 16.99 3.07 -5.52
C ASP A 307 15.56 3.59 -5.64
N PHE A 308 14.74 2.82 -6.33
CA PHE A 308 13.28 2.91 -6.26
C PHE A 308 12.78 2.06 -5.11
N ARG A 309 11.72 2.51 -4.44
CA ARG A 309 11.10 1.75 -3.35
C ARG A 309 9.60 1.86 -3.38
N ILE A 310 8.94 0.72 -3.15
CA ILE A 310 7.56 0.69 -2.67
C ILE A 310 7.62 0.45 -1.18
N ASN A 311 7.00 1.35 -0.42
CA ASN A 311 6.96 1.30 1.02
C ASN A 311 5.52 1.37 1.50
N LYS A 312 5.32 0.92 2.74
CA LYS A 312 4.13 1.28 3.51
C LYS A 312 4.52 1.94 4.82
N VAL A 313 3.64 2.79 5.30
CA VAL A 313 3.69 3.35 6.65
C VAL A 313 2.40 2.97 7.35
N SER A 314 2.48 2.60 8.62
CA SER A 314 1.30 2.33 9.45
C SER A 314 1.53 2.88 10.84
N ALA A 315 0.68 3.81 11.26
CA ALA A 315 0.85 4.60 12.48
C ALA A 315 2.28 5.17 12.64
N GLY A 316 2.91 5.61 11.53
CA GLY A 316 4.28 6.15 11.51
C GLY A 316 5.41 5.10 11.54
N SER A 317 5.10 3.80 11.56
CA SER A 317 6.10 2.73 11.39
C SER A 317 6.23 2.37 9.92
N HIS A 318 7.45 2.54 9.38
CA HIS A 318 7.73 2.32 7.96
C HIS A 318 8.15 0.87 7.67
N SER A 319 7.78 0.35 6.49
CA SER A 319 8.24 -0.94 5.96
C SER A 319 8.63 -0.80 4.49
N ILE A 320 9.81 -1.31 4.12
CA ILE A 320 10.24 -1.45 2.72
C ILE A 320 9.64 -2.76 2.19
N LEU A 321 8.72 -2.67 1.24
CA LEU A 321 8.05 -3.83 0.65
C LEU A 321 8.81 -4.39 -0.55
N ASN A 322 9.35 -3.49 -1.37
CA ASN A 322 10.17 -3.81 -2.53
C ASN A 322 11.16 -2.67 -2.80
N ASN A 323 12.35 -2.99 -3.30
CA ASN A 323 13.34 -2.02 -3.70
C ASN A 323 14.13 -2.48 -4.93
N LEU A 324 14.46 -1.54 -5.81
CA LEU A 324 15.22 -1.78 -7.04
C LEU A 324 16.33 -0.74 -7.15
N ALA A 325 17.59 -1.20 -7.20
CA ALA A 325 18.72 -0.32 -7.46
C ALA A 325 18.61 0.32 -8.85
N ASN A 326 19.04 1.57 -8.98
CA ASN A 326 18.83 2.34 -10.19
C ASN A 326 19.95 3.36 -10.50
N SER A 327 19.99 3.82 -11.75
CA SER A 327 20.89 4.86 -12.26
C SER A 327 20.16 6.02 -12.97
N ASP A 328 18.83 6.12 -12.89
CA ASP A 328 18.10 7.25 -13.47
C ASP A 328 18.42 8.56 -12.73
N GLY A 329 18.08 9.68 -13.36
CA GLY A 329 18.23 11.01 -12.78
C GLY A 329 17.29 11.28 -11.60
N PRO A 330 17.67 12.20 -10.69
CA PRO A 330 16.91 12.52 -9.48
C PRO A 330 15.62 13.32 -9.71
N ASP A 331 15.43 13.81 -10.94
CA ASP A 331 14.34 14.71 -11.32
C ASP A 331 13.50 14.06 -12.42
N ALA A 332 12.26 13.70 -12.12
CA ALA A 332 11.30 13.18 -13.11
C ALA A 332 9.87 13.15 -12.57
N LEU A 333 8.93 12.81 -13.46
CA LEU A 333 7.58 12.43 -13.08
C LEU A 333 7.57 11.07 -12.37
N ALA A 334 7.16 11.07 -11.11
CA ALA A 334 6.88 9.87 -10.35
C ALA A 334 5.37 9.59 -10.39
N ARG A 335 4.98 8.39 -10.78
CA ARG A 335 3.57 7.95 -10.76
C ARG A 335 3.44 6.64 -10.00
N TYR A 336 2.38 6.51 -9.22
CA TYR A 336 2.12 5.35 -8.39
C TYR A 336 0.66 4.94 -8.49
N THR A 337 0.46 3.71 -8.94
CA THR A 337 -0.86 3.12 -9.09
C THR A 337 -1.03 1.98 -8.10
N VAL A 338 -2.23 1.85 -7.55
CA VAL A 338 -2.64 0.65 -6.81
C VAL A 338 -4.01 0.26 -7.27
N ASN A 339 -4.11 -0.95 -7.81
CA ASN A 339 -5.36 -1.44 -8.36
C ASN A 339 -6.12 -2.34 -7.38
N SER A 340 -7.22 -2.86 -7.88
CA SER A 340 -8.15 -3.68 -7.15
C SER A 340 -7.66 -5.07 -6.73
N SER A 341 -6.58 -5.58 -7.34
CA SER A 341 -5.93 -6.83 -6.91
C SER A 341 -4.82 -6.57 -5.89
N ASP A 342 -4.80 -5.36 -5.32
CA ASP A 342 -3.73 -4.89 -4.43
C ASP A 342 -2.34 -4.98 -5.09
N ALA A 343 -2.30 -4.87 -6.42
CA ALA A 343 -1.06 -4.72 -7.15
C ALA A 343 -0.68 -3.24 -7.15
N HIS A 344 0.51 -2.98 -6.64
CA HIS A 344 1.18 -1.71 -6.52
C HIS A 344 2.19 -1.60 -7.65
N GLU A 345 2.15 -0.53 -8.42
CA GLU A 345 3.08 -0.32 -9.52
C GLU A 345 3.59 1.12 -9.53
N GLY A 346 4.91 1.27 -9.38
CA GLY A 346 5.62 2.54 -9.41
C GLY A 346 6.26 2.77 -10.77
N PHE A 347 6.01 3.96 -11.32
CA PHE A 347 6.53 4.42 -12.61
C PHE A 347 7.43 5.63 -12.39
N TRP A 348 8.50 5.71 -13.18
CA TRP A 348 9.40 6.85 -13.23
C TRP A 348 9.62 7.25 -14.69
N ASP A 349 9.30 8.50 -15.02
CA ASP A 349 9.32 9.03 -16.39
C ASP A 349 8.55 8.14 -17.39
N GLY A 350 7.35 7.73 -16.99
CA GLY A 350 6.47 6.87 -17.79
C GLY A 350 6.86 5.39 -17.86
N THR A 351 8.01 4.99 -17.30
CA THR A 351 8.48 3.59 -17.31
C THR A 351 8.15 2.89 -16.00
N SER A 352 7.50 1.72 -16.05
CA SER A 352 7.28 0.87 -14.86
C SER A 352 8.62 0.40 -14.31
N LYS A 353 8.84 0.61 -13.00
CA LYS A 353 10.10 0.27 -12.32
C LYS A 353 9.93 -0.89 -11.35
N ILE A 354 8.87 -0.89 -10.56
CA ILE A 354 8.63 -1.89 -9.51
C ILE A 354 7.16 -2.24 -9.47
N THR A 355 6.87 -3.53 -9.33
CA THR A 355 5.53 -4.06 -9.02
C THR A 355 5.57 -4.88 -7.72
N HIS A 356 4.49 -4.84 -6.93
CA HIS A 356 4.36 -5.59 -5.68
C HIS A 356 2.90 -5.86 -5.33
N THR A 357 2.59 -6.95 -4.62
CA THR A 357 1.23 -7.20 -4.09
C THR A 357 1.21 -7.03 -2.57
N ASP A 358 0.41 -6.11 -2.03
CA ASP A 358 0.18 -5.95 -0.59
C ASP A 358 -1.21 -5.36 -0.31
N GLY A 359 -2.09 -6.14 0.31
CA GLY A 359 -3.45 -5.72 0.67
C GLY A 359 -3.62 -5.32 2.14
N THR A 360 -2.54 -5.02 2.87
CA THR A 360 -2.63 -4.81 4.34
C THR A 360 -3.31 -3.50 4.74
N ILE A 361 -3.26 -2.47 3.90
CA ILE A 361 -3.94 -1.18 4.08
C ILE A 361 -4.97 -1.03 2.95
N THR A 362 -6.24 -0.91 3.33
CA THR A 362 -7.41 -0.85 2.44
C THR A 362 -8.44 0.11 3.02
N GLY A 363 -9.40 0.54 2.21
CA GLY A 363 -10.51 1.41 2.61
C GLY A 363 -10.17 2.89 2.80
N ASN A 364 -8.89 3.25 2.67
CA ASN A 364 -8.45 4.64 2.73
C ASN A 364 -8.52 5.28 1.34
N VAL A 365 -9.26 6.38 1.23
CA VAL A 365 -9.58 7.02 -0.06
C VAL A 365 -8.85 8.34 -0.30
N ARG A 366 -7.89 8.71 0.55
CA ARG A 366 -7.06 9.91 0.34
C ARG A 366 -5.70 9.55 -0.26
N THR A 367 -5.08 10.52 -0.89
CA THR A 367 -3.74 10.44 -1.45
C THR A 367 -2.83 11.47 -0.77
N GLY A 368 -1.58 11.54 -1.21
CA GLY A 368 -0.65 12.56 -0.74
C GLY A 368 0.72 12.41 -1.35
N PHE A 369 1.74 12.91 -0.67
CA PHE A 369 3.12 12.72 -1.07
C PHE A 369 4.04 12.55 0.14
N TYR A 370 5.14 11.86 -0.11
CA TYR A 370 6.22 11.63 0.83
C TYR A 370 7.44 12.44 0.38
N ILE A 371 8.13 13.04 1.35
CA ILE A 371 9.43 13.68 1.17
C ILE A 371 10.36 13.19 2.27
N ARG A 372 11.60 12.92 1.92
CA ARG A 372 12.71 12.72 2.87
C ARG A 372 13.79 13.74 2.55
N ALA A 373 14.26 14.44 3.56
CA ALA A 373 15.37 15.39 3.46
C ALA A 373 16.52 14.97 4.38
N GLN A 374 17.75 15.31 3.98
CA GLN A 374 18.95 15.08 4.77
C GLN A 374 19.83 16.32 4.74
N GLY A 375 19.86 17.06 5.86
CA GLY A 375 20.61 18.31 5.97
C GLY A 375 20.03 19.40 5.06
N VAL A 376 20.87 19.97 4.19
CA VAL A 376 20.46 21.02 3.23
C VAL A 376 19.80 20.46 1.97
N ASN A 377 19.87 19.15 1.74
CA ASN A 377 19.29 18.51 0.57
C ASN A 377 17.84 18.13 0.87
N ARG A 378 16.94 18.62 0.01
CA ARG A 378 15.50 18.56 0.24
C ARG A 378 14.85 17.91 -0.96
N GLY A 379 14.10 16.84 -0.71
CA GLY A 379 13.14 16.38 -1.70
C GLY A 379 12.07 17.45 -1.91
N LYS A 380 11.58 17.50 -3.14
CA LYS A 380 10.61 18.44 -3.64
C LYS A 380 9.55 17.71 -4.45
N VAL A 381 8.34 18.24 -4.40
CA VAL A 381 7.17 17.73 -5.10
C VAL A 381 6.42 18.90 -5.76
N ASP A 382 6.09 18.75 -7.03
CA ASP A 382 5.31 19.71 -7.82
C ASP A 382 4.25 19.00 -8.69
N ASN A 383 3.30 19.75 -9.26
CA ASN A 383 2.28 19.31 -10.21
C ASN A 383 1.58 18.01 -9.78
N PHE A 384 1.15 17.95 -8.53
CA PHE A 384 0.53 16.75 -7.97
C PHE A 384 -0.84 16.51 -8.60
N VAL A 385 -1.08 15.27 -9.04
CA VAL A 385 -2.37 14.83 -9.57
C VAL A 385 -2.73 13.50 -8.94
N ALA A 386 -3.98 13.35 -8.52
CA ALA A 386 -4.52 12.08 -8.06
C ALA A 386 -5.93 11.84 -8.60
N SER A 387 -6.24 10.60 -8.94
CA SER A 387 -7.55 10.20 -9.44
C SER A 387 -7.90 8.76 -9.08
N ASP A 388 -9.18 8.45 -9.11
CA ASP A 388 -9.65 7.06 -9.15
C ASP A 388 -9.08 6.35 -10.39
N ILE A 389 -8.58 5.12 -10.25
CA ILE A 389 -8.40 4.24 -11.41
C ILE A 389 -9.80 3.89 -11.89
N ALA A 390 -10.26 4.57 -12.95
CA ALA A 390 -11.49 4.19 -13.65
C ALA A 390 -11.43 2.68 -13.88
N GLY A 391 -12.42 1.93 -13.36
CA GLY A 391 -12.38 0.47 -13.24
C GLY A 391 -11.84 -0.24 -14.48
N GLY A 392 -10.52 -0.48 -14.47
CA GLY A 392 -9.71 -1.12 -15.49
C GLY A 392 -9.46 -0.30 -16.79
N PRO A 393 -8.26 -0.43 -17.41
CA PRO A 393 -8.12 -0.10 -18.82
C PRO A 393 -9.05 -1.00 -19.65
N THR A 394 -9.64 -0.43 -20.70
CA THR A 394 -10.35 -1.17 -21.76
C THR A 394 -9.42 -2.09 -22.54
#